data_AF-A0A8T5KCZ1-F1
#
_entry.id   AF-A0A8T5KCZ1-F1
#
_cell.length_a   1.000
_cell.length_b   1.000
_cell.length_c   1.000
_cell.angle_alpha   90.00
_cell.angle_beta   90.00
_cell.angle_gamma   90.00
#
_symmetry.space_group_name_H-M   'P 1'
#
loop_
_entity.id
_entity.type
_entity.pdbx_description
1 polymer ?
#
loop_
_entity_poly.entity_id
_entity_poly.type
_entity_poly.pdbx_seq_one_letter_code
_entity_poly.pdbx_strand_id
1 'polypeptide(L)'
;AEREGNRKYMDWAGRPVDELMKVFSERYPDMPQEYVEIRALTFSQVDPEAYRDWVEGVLDGYFEGYDGKSILESIKCPTLVLQAENGMISLDEVIWARSLNDEINVKQMGGMDHWLGIQDGRETAILSEIINFLYSF
;
A
#
# COMPACT_ATOMS: atom_id res chain seq x y z
N ALA A 1 -14.51 8.61 6.38
CA ALA A 1 -15.27 7.33 6.47
C ALA A 1 -14.37 6.20 6.94
N GLU A 2 -13.21 6.00 6.31
CA GLU A 2 -12.27 4.92 6.67
C GLU A 2 -11.67 5.05 8.09
N ARG A 3 -11.13 6.23 8.45
CA ARG A 3 -10.57 6.49 9.80
C ARG A 3 -11.57 6.19 10.92
N GLU A 4 -12.81 6.65 10.75
CA GLU A 4 -13.87 6.41 11.73
C GLU A 4 -14.22 4.91 11.84
N GLY A 5 -14.24 4.19 10.71
CA GLY A 5 -14.43 2.74 10.71
C GLY A 5 -13.29 1.97 11.38
N ASN A 6 -12.08 2.51 11.35
CA ASN A 6 -10.85 1.90 11.88
C ASN A 6 -10.54 2.28 13.34
N ARG A 7 -11.18 3.30 13.90
CA ARG A 7 -11.03 3.70 15.32
C ARG A 7 -11.23 2.54 16.29
N LYS A 8 -12.17 1.64 15.99
CA LYS A 8 -12.45 0.43 16.80
C LYS A 8 -11.30 -0.59 16.87
N TYR A 9 -10.27 -0.45 16.03
CA TYR A 9 -9.11 -1.31 15.98
C TYR A 9 -7.88 -0.69 16.65
N MET A 10 -7.95 0.56 17.11
CA MET A 10 -6.84 1.23 17.79
C MET A 10 -6.29 0.40 18.95
N ASP A 11 -7.17 -0.19 19.74
CA ASP A 11 -6.78 -0.98 20.90
C ASP A 11 -6.02 -2.26 20.53
N TRP A 12 -5.99 -2.67 19.26
CA TRP A 12 -5.30 -3.88 18.81
C TRP A 12 -3.88 -3.61 18.30
N ALA A 13 -3.58 -2.38 17.91
CA ALA A 13 -2.27 -2.01 17.39
C ALA A 13 -1.17 -2.33 18.43
N GLY A 14 -0.12 -3.02 17.99
CA GLY A 14 1.06 -3.35 18.79
C GLY A 14 0.82 -4.33 19.94
N ARG A 15 -0.36 -4.96 20.02
CA ARG A 15 -0.62 -5.99 21.05
C ARG A 15 0.15 -7.28 20.76
N PRO A 16 0.47 -8.07 21.79
CA PRO A 16 1.08 -9.38 21.60
C PRO A 16 0.26 -10.28 20.68
N VAL A 17 0.94 -11.06 19.84
CA VAL A 17 0.31 -11.97 18.87
C VAL A 17 -0.69 -12.91 19.57
N ASP A 18 -0.34 -13.51 20.70
CA ASP A 18 -1.22 -14.45 21.41
C ASP A 18 -2.55 -13.82 21.88
N GLU A 19 -2.52 -12.55 22.29
CA GLU A 19 -3.74 -11.82 22.65
C GLU A 19 -4.61 -11.56 21.43
N LEU A 20 -3.98 -11.13 20.33
CA LEU A 20 -4.66 -10.85 19.07
C LEU A 20 -5.22 -12.11 18.41
N MET A 21 -4.51 -13.24 18.52
CA MET A 21 -4.99 -14.55 18.09
C MET A 21 -6.33 -14.89 18.74
N LYS A 22 -6.44 -14.70 20.06
CA LYS A 22 -7.71 -14.93 20.78
C LYS A 22 -8.82 -13.99 20.27
N VAL A 23 -8.53 -12.70 20.17
CA VAL A 23 -9.51 -11.70 19.68
C VAL A 23 -10.00 -12.03 18.28
N PHE A 24 -9.10 -12.42 17.37
CA PHE A 24 -9.45 -12.71 15.99
C PHE A 24 -10.17 -14.04 15.82
N SER A 25 -9.80 -15.08 16.57
CA SER A 25 -10.54 -16.35 16.56
C SER A 25 -11.98 -16.21 17.06
N GLU A 26 -12.21 -15.37 18.08
CA GLU A 26 -13.57 -15.09 18.57
C GLU A 26 -14.39 -14.26 17.58
N ARG A 27 -13.74 -13.32 16.90
CA ARG A 27 -14.41 -12.39 15.98
C ARG A 27 -14.67 -12.99 14.60
N TYR A 28 -13.83 -13.91 14.16
CA TYR A 28 -13.86 -14.52 12.84
C TYR A 28 -13.83 -16.06 12.95
N PRO A 29 -14.83 -16.68 13.61
CA PRO A 29 -14.82 -18.11 13.92
C PRO A 29 -14.87 -19.01 12.68
N ASP A 30 -15.38 -18.50 11.56
CA ASP A 30 -15.52 -19.24 10.30
C ASP A 30 -14.31 -19.07 9.35
N MET A 31 -13.34 -18.20 9.71
CA MET A 31 -12.18 -17.96 8.87
C MET A 31 -11.09 -19.02 9.11
N PRO A 32 -10.29 -19.36 8.09
CA PRO A 32 -9.15 -20.26 8.26
C PRO A 32 -8.17 -19.76 9.32
N GLN A 33 -7.52 -20.69 10.03
CA GLN A 33 -6.52 -20.37 11.06
C GLN A 33 -5.39 -19.47 10.51
N GLU A 34 -4.94 -19.72 9.29
CA GLU A 34 -3.93 -18.90 8.61
C GLU A 34 -4.37 -17.42 8.48
N TYR A 35 -5.65 -17.17 8.20
CA TYR A 35 -6.19 -15.81 8.17
C TYR A 35 -6.07 -15.13 9.53
N VAL A 36 -6.42 -15.85 10.60
CA VAL A 36 -6.32 -15.36 11.99
C VAL A 36 -4.86 -15.03 12.33
N GLU A 37 -3.94 -15.94 12.01
CA GLU A 37 -2.49 -15.80 12.26
C GLU A 37 -1.90 -14.59 11.55
N ILE A 38 -2.18 -14.44 10.25
CA ILE A 38 -1.71 -13.31 9.46
C ILE A 38 -2.24 -11.99 10.05
N ARG A 39 -3.51 -11.94 10.48
CA ARG A 39 -4.10 -10.73 11.05
C ARG A 39 -3.51 -10.39 12.42
N ALA A 40 -3.33 -11.38 13.29
CA ALA A 40 -2.69 -11.20 14.58
C ALA A 40 -1.25 -10.69 14.43
N LEU A 41 -0.47 -11.32 13.54
CA LEU A 41 0.89 -10.89 13.24
C LEU A 41 0.92 -9.47 12.69
N THR A 42 0.05 -9.15 11.72
CA THR A 42 -0.03 -7.81 11.13
C THR A 42 -0.29 -6.75 12.19
N PHE A 43 -1.34 -6.90 13.02
CA PHE A 43 -1.68 -5.90 14.04
C PHE A 43 -0.63 -5.81 15.16
N SER A 44 0.06 -6.91 15.49
CA SER A 44 1.14 -6.89 16.48
C SER A 44 2.36 -6.06 16.06
N GLN A 45 2.55 -5.87 14.75
CA GLN A 45 3.66 -5.10 14.18
C GLN A 45 3.30 -3.63 13.97
N VAL A 46 2.04 -3.26 14.13
CA VAL A 46 1.60 -1.86 13.99
C VAL A 46 2.09 -1.06 15.20
N ASP A 47 2.76 0.06 14.93
CA ASP A 47 3.08 1.04 15.97
C ASP A 47 1.78 1.69 16.51
N PRO A 48 1.46 1.54 17.81
CA PRO A 48 0.23 2.06 18.38
C PRO A 48 0.11 3.58 18.35
N GLU A 49 1.24 4.30 18.44
CA GLU A 49 1.26 5.76 18.40
C GLU A 49 1.03 6.24 16.96
N ALA A 50 1.74 5.66 15.99
CA ALA A 50 1.54 6.00 14.58
C ALA A 50 0.11 5.70 14.10
N TYR A 51 -0.48 4.58 14.54
CA TYR A 51 -1.85 4.23 14.19
C TYR A 51 -2.87 5.21 14.80
N ARG A 52 -2.66 5.62 16.05
CA ARG A 52 -3.50 6.63 16.72
C ARG A 52 -3.41 7.96 16.00
N ASP A 53 -2.21 8.43 15.71
CA ASP A 53 -1.97 9.68 14.98
C ASP A 53 -2.65 9.66 13.60
N TRP A 54 -2.64 8.51 12.92
CA TRP A 54 -3.36 8.33 11.65
C TRP A 54 -4.88 8.43 11.84
N VAL A 55 -5.46 7.75 12.85
CA VAL A 55 -6.90 7.80 13.13
C VAL A 55 -7.35 9.20 13.53
N GLU A 56 -6.56 9.90 14.34
CA GLU A 56 -6.85 11.26 14.82
C GLU A 56 -6.56 12.35 13.77
N GLY A 57 -5.93 11.98 12.64
CA GLY A 57 -5.58 12.90 11.57
C GLY A 57 -4.37 13.78 11.87
N VAL A 58 -3.65 13.51 12.98
CA VAL A 58 -2.39 14.19 13.31
C VAL A 58 -1.38 14.01 12.18
N LEU A 59 -1.38 12.83 11.52
CA LEU A 59 -0.49 12.59 10.40
C LEU A 59 -0.72 13.51 9.19
N ASP A 60 -1.92 14.09 9.03
CA ASP A 60 -2.19 15.02 7.92
C ASP A 60 -1.30 16.26 7.99
N GLY A 61 -0.97 16.69 9.22
CA GLY A 61 -0.04 17.80 9.44
C GLY A 61 1.39 17.51 8.97
N TYR A 62 1.83 16.25 8.96
CA TYR A 62 3.16 15.91 8.42
C TYR A 62 3.24 16.09 6.90
N PHE A 63 2.10 16.07 6.21
CA PHE A 63 2.01 16.33 4.78
C PHE A 63 1.62 17.78 4.47
N GLU A 64 1.54 18.66 5.47
CA GLU A 64 1.28 20.09 5.24
C GLU A 64 2.42 20.69 4.40
N GLY A 65 2.06 21.28 3.26
CA GLY A 65 3.03 21.78 2.27
C GLY A 65 3.58 20.72 1.32
N TYR A 66 3.21 19.44 1.47
CA TYR A 66 3.50 18.41 0.46
C TYR A 66 2.57 18.59 -0.74
N ASP A 67 3.08 19.21 -1.79
CA ASP A 67 2.36 19.38 -3.06
C ASP A 67 2.78 18.29 -4.06
N GLY A 68 2.14 17.13 -3.95
CA GLY A 68 2.37 16.00 -4.86
C GLY A 68 2.16 16.35 -6.33
N LYS A 69 1.23 17.27 -6.63
CA LYS A 69 0.99 17.72 -8.02
C LYS A 69 2.20 18.46 -8.56
N SER A 70 2.68 19.49 -7.84
CA SER A 70 3.85 20.26 -8.26
C SER A 70 5.11 19.38 -8.39
N ILE A 71 5.26 18.39 -7.50
CA ILE A 71 6.36 17.41 -7.58
C ILE A 71 6.26 16.60 -8.87
N LEU A 72 5.10 16.03 -9.20
CA LEU A 72 4.92 15.24 -10.42
C LEU A 72 5.15 16.07 -11.69
N GLU A 73 4.65 17.31 -11.75
CA GLU A 73 4.88 18.25 -12.88
C GLU A 73 6.37 18.64 -13.03
N SER A 74 7.13 18.60 -11.93
CA SER A 74 8.54 18.99 -11.90
C SER A 74 9.49 17.93 -12.47
N ILE A 75 9.09 16.66 -12.54
CA ILE A 75 9.93 15.56 -13.05
C ILE A 75 10.21 15.80 -14.54
N LYS A 76 11.50 15.81 -14.92
CA LYS A 76 11.95 16.11 -16.31
C LYS A 76 12.56 14.92 -17.05
N CYS A 77 12.61 13.75 -16.41
CA CYS A 77 13.14 12.55 -17.04
C CYS A 77 12.02 11.55 -17.28
N PRO A 78 12.17 10.69 -18.30
CA PRO A 78 11.26 9.58 -18.48
C PRO A 78 11.15 8.78 -17.20
N THR A 79 9.92 8.50 -16.79
CA THR A 79 9.62 7.79 -15.54
C THR A 79 8.71 6.60 -15.83
N LEU A 80 9.04 5.44 -15.29
CA LEU A 80 8.19 4.25 -15.37
C LEU A 80 7.40 4.10 -14.07
N VAL A 81 6.08 4.00 -14.18
CA VAL A 81 5.18 3.62 -13.10
C VAL A 81 4.61 2.23 -13.39
N LEU A 82 4.90 1.29 -12.50
CA LEU A 82 4.34 -0.06 -12.51
C LEU A 82 3.12 -0.09 -11.58
N GLN A 83 1.93 -0.25 -12.16
CA GLN A 83 0.68 -0.29 -11.41
C GLN A 83 0.20 -1.75 -11.30
N ALA A 84 0.11 -2.27 -10.08
CA ALA A 84 -0.42 -3.61 -9.83
C ALA A 84 -1.95 -3.61 -9.85
N GLU A 85 -2.57 -4.59 -10.51
CA GLU A 85 -4.03 -4.73 -10.58
C GLU A 85 -4.69 -4.73 -9.18
N ASN A 86 -4.09 -5.45 -8.22
CA ASN A 86 -4.53 -5.51 -6.83
C ASN A 86 -3.57 -4.75 -5.89
N GLY A 87 -2.99 -3.65 -6.39
CA GLY A 87 -2.10 -2.78 -5.61
C GLY A 87 -2.84 -1.81 -4.68
N MET A 88 -2.08 -1.13 -3.83
CA MET A 88 -2.60 -0.06 -2.96
C MET A 88 -2.88 1.24 -3.73
N ILE A 89 -2.22 1.45 -4.87
CA ILE A 89 -2.43 2.62 -5.73
C ILE A 89 -3.38 2.23 -6.85
N SER A 90 -4.47 2.98 -6.98
CA SER A 90 -5.49 2.76 -7.99
C SER A 90 -5.02 3.16 -9.39
N LEU A 91 -5.65 2.59 -10.43
CA LEU A 91 -5.38 3.00 -11.81
C LEU A 91 -5.74 4.47 -12.06
N ASP A 92 -6.81 4.98 -11.43
CA ASP A 92 -7.25 6.37 -11.57
C ASP A 92 -6.20 7.36 -11.04
N GLU A 93 -5.57 7.06 -9.90
CA GLU A 93 -4.46 7.87 -9.36
C GLU A 93 -3.25 7.88 -10.30
N VAL A 94 -2.93 6.75 -10.92
CA VAL A 94 -1.83 6.65 -11.88
C VAL A 94 -2.13 7.40 -13.18
N ILE A 95 -3.37 7.32 -13.67
CA ILE A 95 -3.83 8.11 -14.84
C ILE A 95 -3.79 9.60 -14.53
N TRP A 96 -4.25 10.01 -13.34
CA TRP A 96 -4.15 11.38 -12.87
C TRP A 96 -2.70 11.86 -12.85
N ALA A 97 -1.78 11.09 -12.29
CA ALA A 97 -0.34 11.43 -12.27
C ALA A 97 0.22 11.62 -13.68
N ARG A 98 -0.10 10.70 -14.61
CA ARG A 98 0.30 10.81 -16.02
C ARG A 98 -0.29 12.04 -16.71
N SER A 99 -1.52 12.45 -16.37
CA SER A 99 -2.13 13.65 -16.95
C SER A 99 -1.41 14.95 -16.57
N LEU A 100 -0.61 14.93 -15.51
CA LEU A 100 0.21 16.06 -15.07
C LEU A 100 1.59 16.08 -15.73
N ASN A 101 2.07 14.94 -16.23
CA ASN A 101 3.42 14.82 -16.79
C ASN A 101 3.51 13.70 -17.84
N ASP A 102 3.69 14.08 -19.09
CA ASP A 102 3.79 13.16 -20.23
C ASP A 102 5.06 12.28 -20.20
N GLU A 103 6.07 12.61 -19.38
CA GLU A 103 7.26 11.77 -19.15
C GLU A 103 6.92 10.49 -18.34
N ILE A 104 5.74 10.44 -17.72
CA ILE A 104 5.28 9.28 -16.94
C ILE A 104 4.69 8.22 -17.89
N ASN A 105 5.41 7.12 -17.99
CA ASN A 105 5.03 5.91 -18.70
C ASN A 105 4.41 4.93 -17.72
N VAL A 106 3.19 4.47 -18.01
CA VAL A 106 2.43 3.60 -17.12
C VAL A 106 2.35 2.20 -17.70
N LYS A 107 2.74 1.20 -16.91
CA LYS A 107 2.54 -0.21 -17.21
C LYS A 107 1.66 -0.85 -16.15
N GLN A 108 0.50 -1.35 -16.58
CA GLN A 108 -0.34 -2.17 -15.71
C GLN A 108 0.22 -3.59 -15.65
N MET A 109 0.33 -4.11 -14.44
CA MET A 109 0.85 -5.43 -14.10
C MET A 109 -0.32 -6.32 -13.66
N GLY A 110 -0.93 -6.98 -14.64
CA GLY A 110 -2.08 -7.86 -14.42
C GLY A 110 -1.75 -9.02 -13.48
N GLY A 111 -2.69 -9.37 -12.61
CA GLY A 111 -2.55 -10.44 -11.61
C GLY A 111 -1.53 -10.15 -10.50
N MET A 112 -0.92 -8.97 -10.47
CA MET A 112 0.00 -8.56 -9.40
C MET A 112 -0.76 -7.87 -8.26
N ASP A 113 -0.23 -8.00 -7.06
CA ASP A 113 -0.66 -7.27 -5.87
C ASP A 113 0.37 -6.19 -5.49
N HIS A 114 0.20 -5.57 -4.32
CA HIS A 114 1.10 -4.53 -3.83
C HIS A 114 2.57 -4.95 -3.73
N TRP A 115 2.84 -6.24 -3.60
CA TRP A 115 4.20 -6.78 -3.50
C TRP A 115 4.80 -7.11 -4.87
N LEU A 116 4.07 -6.87 -5.96
CA LEU A 116 4.53 -7.02 -7.33
C LEU A 116 5.14 -8.41 -7.63
N GLY A 117 4.62 -9.45 -6.96
CA GLY A 117 5.05 -10.82 -7.17
C GLY A 117 6.37 -11.22 -6.50
N ILE A 118 6.92 -10.38 -5.61
CA ILE A 118 8.15 -10.70 -4.86
C ILE A 118 7.95 -11.92 -3.93
N GLN A 119 6.75 -12.09 -3.35
CA GLN A 119 6.49 -13.23 -2.46
C GLN A 119 6.36 -14.58 -3.16
N ASP A 120 6.09 -14.59 -4.47
CA ASP A 120 5.68 -15.78 -5.21
C ASP A 120 6.51 -16.04 -6.48
N GLY A 121 7.66 -15.37 -6.61
CA GLY A 121 8.65 -15.65 -7.65
C GLY A 121 8.34 -15.02 -9.01
N ARG A 122 7.39 -14.08 -9.07
CA ARG A 122 6.96 -13.43 -10.32
C ARG A 122 7.68 -12.11 -10.59
N GLU A 123 8.69 -11.76 -9.79
CA GLU A 123 9.50 -10.54 -9.95
C GLU A 123 10.20 -10.45 -11.31
N THR A 124 10.40 -11.57 -12.00
CA THR A 124 10.96 -11.59 -13.36
C THR A 124 10.14 -10.77 -14.36
N ALA A 125 8.82 -10.72 -14.22
CA ALA A 125 7.96 -9.88 -15.05
C ALA A 125 8.23 -8.38 -14.79
N ILE A 126 8.43 -8.00 -13.53
CA ILE A 126 8.76 -6.63 -13.11
C ILE A 126 10.11 -6.22 -13.66
N LEU A 127 11.13 -7.07 -13.47
CA LEU A 127 12.48 -6.83 -13.97
C LEU A 127 12.51 -6.66 -15.49
N SER A 128 11.72 -7.45 -16.21
CA SER A 128 11.62 -7.35 -17.67
C SER A 128 11.09 -5.99 -18.13
N GLU A 129 10.04 -5.47 -17.48
CA GLU A 129 9.48 -4.15 -17.79
C GLU A 129 10.46 -3.02 -17.46
N ILE A 130 11.16 -3.11 -16.32
CA ILE A 130 12.20 -2.14 -15.94
C ILE A 130 13.32 -2.13 -16.98
N ILE A 131 13.83 -3.30 -17.35
CA ILE A 131 14.90 -3.43 -18.34
C ILE A 131 14.45 -2.85 -19.68
N ASN A 132 13.27 -3.23 -20.18
CA ASN A 132 12.76 -2.74 -21.46
C ASN A 132 12.63 -1.20 -21.48
N PHE A 133 12.17 -0.61 -20.39
CA PHE A 133 12.08 0.84 -20.25
C PHE A 133 13.45 1.52 -20.22
N LEU A 134 14.42 0.96 -19.49
CA LEU A 134 15.78 1.52 -19.44
C LEU A 134 16.49 1.48 -20.80
N TYR A 135 16.13 0.53 -21.68
CA TYR A 135 16.67 0.41 -23.03
C TYR A 135 15.82 1.10 -24.12
N SER A 136 14.74 1.81 -23.77
CA SER A 136 13.88 2.50 -24.75
C SER A 136 14.32 3.92 -25.10
N PHE A 137 15.44 4.39 -24.55
CA PHE A 137 16.03 5.72 -24.76
C PHE A 137 17.50 5.59 -25.20
#